data_AF-A0A517YTH6-F1
#
_entry.id   AF-A0A517YTH6-F1
#
_cell.length_a   1.000
_cell.length_b   1.000
_cell.length_c   1.000
_cell.angle_alpha   90.00
_cell.angle_beta   90.00
_cell.angle_gamma   90.00
#
_symmetry.space_group_name_H-M   'P 1'
#
loop_
_entity.id
_entity.type
_entity.pdbx_description
1 polymer ?
#
loop_
_entity_poly.entity_id
_entity_poly.type
_entity_poly.pdbx_seq_one_letter_code
_entity_poly.pdbx_strand_id
1 'polypeptide(L)'
;MCQSLPLFSETPSVNRITPDDCIVLSLHPNAWQMVLSGQKSYEFRRRFRRHPTLAFIYVTVPVKAIAGAILLDNSIEGTAKQIADIADAAIPGNYQSVYDYFITKNHGLAIPIRHVCQIRTPLSLEYLRQTYQFTAPQFYLTLKNRIDLLNELLHAANISINKLMLD
;
A
#
# COMPACT_ATOMS: atom_id res chain seq x y z
N MET A 1 13.95 -0.45 -18.83
CA MET A 1 15.07 -0.93 -17.99
C MET A 1 14.64 -0.75 -16.54
N CYS A 2 14.37 -1.85 -15.83
CA CYS A 2 13.98 -1.78 -14.42
C CYS A 2 15.22 -1.36 -13.64
N GLN A 3 15.29 -0.10 -13.22
CA GLN A 3 16.33 0.32 -12.28
C GLN A 3 16.18 -0.58 -11.05
N SER A 4 17.24 -1.29 -10.69
CA SER A 4 17.25 -2.17 -9.53
C SER A 4 17.09 -1.32 -8.29
N LEU A 5 15.85 -1.10 -7.88
CA LEU A 5 15.51 -0.59 -6.56
C LEU A 5 16.17 -1.52 -5.53
N PRO A 6 16.78 -0.99 -4.46
CA PRO A 6 17.43 -1.82 -3.45
C PRO A 6 16.46 -2.89 -2.97
N LEU A 7 16.95 -4.13 -2.83
CA LEU A 7 16.15 -5.26 -2.39
C LEU A 7 15.42 -4.90 -1.08
N PHE A 8 14.15 -5.28 -0.99
CA PHE A 8 13.27 -5.10 0.17
C PHE A 8 13.94 -5.53 1.51
N SER A 9 14.94 -6.40 1.46
CA SER A 9 15.68 -6.95 2.60
C SER A 9 16.69 -6.00 3.26
N GLU A 10 17.02 -4.84 2.67
CA GLU A 10 18.07 -3.96 3.18
C GLU A 10 17.55 -2.74 3.98
N THR A 11 16.23 -2.56 4.10
CA THR A 11 15.67 -1.49 4.95
C THR A 11 15.38 -1.96 6.38
N PRO A 12 15.92 -1.29 7.43
CA PRO A 12 15.70 -1.65 8.84
C PRO A 12 14.22 -1.72 9.25
N SER A 13 13.36 -1.00 8.54
CA SER A 13 11.91 -0.96 8.75
C SER A 13 11.20 -2.24 8.30
N VAL A 14 11.71 -2.94 7.28
CA VAL A 14 11.08 -4.17 6.74
C VAL A 14 11.30 -5.36 7.66
N ASN A 15 12.46 -5.44 8.32
CA ASN A 15 12.79 -6.54 9.26
C ASN A 15 11.90 -6.58 10.51
N ARG A 16 11.05 -5.57 10.71
CA ARG A 16 10.08 -5.47 11.80
C ARG A 16 8.63 -5.79 11.36
N ILE A 17 8.38 -5.96 10.07
CA ILE A 17 7.05 -6.32 9.56
C ILE A 17 6.73 -7.75 9.98
N THR A 18 5.58 -7.89 10.62
CA THR A 18 4.96 -9.16 11.00
C THR A 18 3.70 -9.40 10.16
N PRO A 19 3.09 -10.60 10.21
CA PRO A 19 1.79 -10.83 9.57
C PRO A 19 0.68 -9.84 9.95
N ASP A 20 0.72 -9.27 11.15
CA ASP A 20 -0.24 -8.28 11.64
C ASP A 20 -0.17 -6.94 10.90
N ASP A 21 1.01 -6.65 10.35
CA ASP A 21 1.33 -5.43 9.60
C ASP A 21 1.04 -5.56 8.10
N CYS A 22 0.58 -6.73 7.66
CA CYS A 22 0.28 -7.02 6.27
C CYS A 22 -1.20 -6.78 5.94
N ILE A 23 -1.45 -6.07 4.83
CA ILE A 23 -2.80 -5.78 4.33
C ILE A 23 -2.90 -5.93 2.82
N VAL A 24 -4.12 -5.99 2.31
CA VAL A 24 -4.44 -5.68 0.90
C VAL A 24 -5.09 -4.31 0.82
N LEU A 25 -4.60 -3.45 -0.07
CA LEU A 25 -5.09 -2.11 -0.33
C LEU A 25 -5.55 -1.98 -1.79
N SER A 26 -6.71 -1.37 -2.02
CA SER A 26 -7.22 -1.14 -3.38
C SER A 26 -6.70 0.19 -3.94
N LEU A 27 -6.19 0.18 -5.18
CA LEU A 27 -5.85 1.38 -5.95
C LEU A 27 -6.51 1.33 -7.34
N HIS A 28 -6.83 2.51 -7.88
CA HIS A 28 -7.17 2.63 -9.30
C HIS A 28 -5.94 2.46 -10.19
N PRO A 29 -6.09 2.01 -11.45
CA PRO A 29 -4.97 1.81 -12.37
C PRO A 29 -4.04 3.03 -12.48
N ASN A 30 -4.60 4.25 -12.61
CA ASN A 30 -3.79 5.47 -12.72
C ASN A 30 -2.95 5.73 -11.46
N ALA A 31 -3.56 5.55 -10.28
CA ALA A 31 -2.84 5.71 -9.01
C ALA A 31 -1.72 4.66 -8.87
N TRP A 32 -1.96 3.42 -9.31
CA TRP A 32 -0.93 2.38 -9.30
C TRP A 32 0.23 2.70 -10.26
N GLN A 33 -0.05 3.21 -11.46
CA GLN A 33 0.99 3.65 -12.40
C GLN A 33 1.83 4.80 -11.82
N MET A 34 1.20 5.76 -11.13
CA MET A 34 1.93 6.84 -10.46
C MET A 34 2.81 6.34 -9.32
N VAL A 35 2.40 5.28 -8.62
CA VAL A 35 3.23 4.64 -7.59
C VAL A 35 4.43 3.93 -8.24
N LEU A 36 4.21 3.19 -9.32
CA LEU A 36 5.29 2.50 -10.06
C LEU A 36 6.30 3.47 -10.67
N SER A 37 5.86 4.63 -11.15
CA SER A 37 6.75 5.65 -11.70
C SER A 37 7.45 6.50 -10.63
N GLY A 38 7.10 6.33 -9.35
CA GLY A 38 7.60 7.15 -8.25
C GLY A 38 6.95 8.53 -8.12
N GLN A 39 6.02 8.89 -9.01
CA GLN A 39 5.31 10.18 -8.97
C GLN A 39 4.43 10.30 -7.72
N LYS A 40 3.74 9.21 -7.32
CA LYS A 40 2.94 9.17 -6.09
C LYS A 40 3.77 8.59 -4.95
N SER A 41 4.29 9.48 -4.11
CA SER A 41 5.14 9.14 -2.94
C SER A 41 4.37 9.08 -1.61
N TYR A 42 3.08 9.43 -1.61
CA TYR A 42 2.22 9.39 -0.42
C TYR A 42 0.86 8.75 -0.71
N GLU A 43 0.33 8.04 0.29
CA GLU A 43 -1.07 7.66 0.38
C GLU A 43 -1.79 8.54 1.41
N PHE A 44 -2.94 9.10 1.03
CA PHE A 44 -3.69 10.03 1.89
C PHE A 44 -4.94 9.35 2.43
N ARG A 45 -5.12 9.36 3.76
CA ARG A 45 -6.25 8.69 4.43
C ARG A 45 -6.76 9.50 5.62
N ARG A 46 -8.07 9.48 5.86
CA ARG A 46 -8.68 10.10 7.07
C ARG A 46 -8.40 9.29 8.34
N ARG A 47 -8.36 7.97 8.20
CA ARG A 47 -8.02 7.01 9.25
C ARG A 47 -7.17 5.93 8.60
N PHE A 48 -6.12 5.50 9.28
CA PHE A 48 -5.24 4.42 8.83
C PHE A 48 -4.36 3.96 9.99
N ARG A 49 -3.58 2.90 9.76
CA ARG A 49 -2.54 2.44 10.68
C ARG A 49 -1.47 3.51 10.87
N ARG A 50 -0.91 3.60 12.08
CA ARG A 50 0.12 4.58 12.49
C ARG A 50 1.50 3.94 12.69
N HIS A 51 1.74 2.82 12.01
CA HIS A 51 2.96 2.04 12.08
C HIS A 51 3.29 1.52 10.67
N PRO A 52 4.56 1.12 10.42
CA PRO A 52 4.95 0.56 9.13
C PRO A 52 4.02 -0.59 8.72
N THR A 53 3.61 -0.61 7.45
CA THR A 53 2.59 -1.52 6.93
C THR A 53 3.02 -2.02 5.56
N LEU A 54 3.02 -3.34 5.36
CA LEU A 54 3.20 -3.95 4.04
C LEU A 54 1.84 -4.07 3.37
N ALA A 55 1.62 -3.32 2.30
CA ALA A 55 0.35 -3.32 1.58
C ALA A 55 0.50 -3.99 0.21
N PHE A 56 -0.16 -5.12 0.01
CA PHE A 56 -0.36 -5.73 -1.30
C PHE A 56 -1.43 -4.96 -2.07
N ILE A 57 -1.14 -4.59 -3.31
CA ILE A 57 -1.98 -3.67 -4.08
C ILE A 57 -2.91 -4.44 -5.00
N TYR A 58 -4.19 -4.43 -4.65
CA TYR A 58 -5.26 -4.79 -5.57
C TYR A 58 -5.54 -3.62 -6.51
N VAL A 59 -5.30 -3.81 -7.80
CA VAL A 59 -5.63 -2.82 -8.83
C VAL A 59 -7.03 -3.09 -9.34
N THR A 60 -7.89 -2.07 -9.28
CA THR A 60 -9.29 -2.17 -9.68
C THR A 60 -9.45 -2.31 -11.21
N VAL A 61 -10.68 -2.21 -11.71
CA VAL A 61 -11.02 -2.34 -13.14
C VAL A 61 -10.16 -1.39 -13.99
N PRO A 62 -9.63 -1.84 -15.15
CA PRO A 62 -9.85 -3.14 -15.78
C PRO A 62 -8.88 -4.27 -15.34
N VAL A 63 -7.89 -3.97 -14.50
CA VAL A 63 -6.83 -4.93 -14.13
C VAL A 63 -7.38 -6.06 -13.26
N LYS A 64 -8.16 -5.72 -12.22
CA LYS A 64 -8.82 -6.67 -11.30
C LYS A 64 -7.86 -7.76 -10.76
N ALA A 65 -6.69 -7.37 -10.27
CA ALA A 65 -5.68 -8.30 -9.77
C ALA A 65 -4.87 -7.69 -8.63
N ILE A 66 -4.28 -8.53 -7.78
CA ILE A 66 -3.17 -8.09 -6.91
C ILE A 66 -1.91 -8.05 -7.78
N ALA A 67 -1.37 -6.84 -8.01
CA ALA A 67 -0.35 -6.59 -9.02
C ALA A 67 1.01 -6.14 -8.46
N GLY A 68 1.11 -5.98 -7.14
CA GLY A 68 2.33 -5.49 -6.51
C GLY A 68 2.18 -5.36 -5.01
N ALA A 69 3.21 -4.78 -4.39
CA ALA A 69 3.21 -4.42 -2.99
C ALA A 69 3.91 -3.08 -2.79
N ILE A 70 3.55 -2.38 -1.72
CA ILE A 70 4.24 -1.18 -1.25
C ILE A 70 4.55 -1.29 0.24
N LEU A 71 5.67 -0.72 0.66
CA LEU A 71 5.94 -0.49 2.07
C LEU A 71 5.52 0.93 2.44
N LEU A 72 4.58 1.02 3.37
CA LEU A 72 4.13 2.27 3.98
C LEU A 72 4.90 2.51 5.29
N ASP A 73 5.32 3.75 5.51
CA ASP A 73 5.96 4.17 6.77
C ASP A 73 4.93 4.72 7.76
N ASN A 74 5.39 5.20 8.92
CA ASN A 74 4.59 5.94 9.88
C ASN A 74 3.86 7.12 9.22
N SER A 75 2.58 7.27 9.54
CA SER A 75 1.75 8.36 9.02
C SER A 75 2.16 9.70 9.62
N ILE A 76 2.25 10.72 8.77
CA ILE A 76 2.31 12.13 9.17
C ILE A 76 0.87 12.59 9.39
N GLU A 77 0.58 13.02 10.62
CA GLU A 77 -0.74 13.53 11.02
C GLU A 77 -0.76 15.06 10.95
N GLY A 78 -1.86 15.63 10.43
CA GLY A 78 -1.96 17.07 10.30
C GLY A 78 -3.36 17.57 9.98
N THR A 79 -3.50 18.89 10.00
CA THR A 79 -4.68 19.61 9.51
C THR A 79 -4.88 19.46 8.00
N ALA A 80 -6.06 19.81 7.49
CA ALA A 80 -6.33 19.74 6.05
C ALA A 80 -5.33 20.57 5.23
N LYS A 81 -4.95 21.75 5.74
CA LYS A 81 -3.93 22.60 5.12
C LYS A 81 -2.58 21.90 5.07
N GLN A 82 -2.08 21.39 6.19
CA GLN A 82 -0.76 20.74 6.26
C GLN A 82 -0.67 19.51 5.34
N ILE A 83 -1.73 18.71 5.27
CA ILE A 83 -1.77 17.55 4.38
C ILE A 83 -1.84 17.97 2.91
N ALA A 84 -2.57 19.04 2.59
CA ALA A 84 -2.61 19.60 1.24
C ALA A 84 -1.26 20.21 0.81
N ASP A 85 -0.55 20.88 1.73
CA ASP A 85 0.81 21.38 1.48
C ASP A 85 1.77 20.22 1.13
N ILE A 86 1.68 19.09 1.85
CA ILE A 86 2.47 17.87 1.53
C ILE A 86 2.11 17.32 0.15
N ALA A 87 0.81 17.29 -0.18
CA ALA A 87 0.35 16.77 -1.47
C ALA A 87 0.83 17.62 -2.64
N ASP A 88 0.81 18.94 -2.50
CA ASP A 88 1.25 19.89 -3.52
C ASP A 88 2.77 19.87 -3.72
N ALA A 89 3.52 19.76 -2.61
CA ALA A 89 4.97 19.59 -2.66
C ALA A 89 5.37 18.27 -3.34
N ALA A 90 4.61 17.20 -3.15
CA ALA A 90 4.86 15.91 -3.79
C ALA A 90 4.45 15.92 -5.27
N ILE A 91 3.30 16.52 -5.60
CA ILE A 91 2.77 16.62 -6.96
C ILE A 91 2.10 17.99 -7.10
N PRO A 92 2.75 18.96 -7.77
CA PRO A 92 2.20 20.30 -7.94
C PRO A 92 0.80 20.29 -8.58
N GLY A 93 -0.12 21.04 -7.98
CA GLY A 93 -1.52 21.12 -8.41
C GLY A 93 -2.48 20.21 -7.63
N ASN A 94 -1.99 19.38 -6.71
CA ASN A 94 -2.84 18.52 -5.88
C ASN A 94 -3.39 19.19 -4.62
N TYR A 95 -2.94 20.41 -4.27
CA TYR A 95 -3.37 21.09 -3.05
C TYR A 95 -4.90 21.07 -2.85
N GLN A 96 -5.65 21.60 -3.81
CA GLN A 96 -7.08 21.86 -3.65
C GLN A 96 -7.89 20.57 -3.44
N SER A 97 -7.61 19.55 -4.25
CA SER A 97 -8.34 18.27 -4.17
C SER A 97 -8.09 17.55 -2.84
N VAL A 98 -6.86 17.62 -2.32
CA VAL A 98 -6.51 17.04 -1.02
C VAL A 98 -7.09 17.87 0.13
N TYR A 99 -7.03 19.20 0.05
CA TYR A 99 -7.60 20.09 1.05
C TYR A 99 -9.12 19.84 1.22
N ASP A 100 -9.86 19.83 0.11
CA ASP A 100 -11.31 19.60 0.10
C ASP A 100 -11.68 18.23 0.67
N TYR A 101 -10.85 17.21 0.41
CA TYR A 101 -11.04 15.89 0.96
C TYR A 101 -10.92 15.85 2.50
N PHE A 102 -10.10 16.70 3.12
CA PHE A 102 -9.85 16.67 4.57
C PHE A 102 -10.54 17.77 5.38
N ILE A 103 -10.94 18.88 4.76
CA ILE A 103 -11.39 20.09 5.48
C ILE A 103 -12.62 19.85 6.35
N THR A 104 -13.53 18.95 5.96
CA THR A 104 -14.74 18.63 6.74
C THR A 104 -14.43 18.18 8.17
N LYS A 105 -13.29 17.51 8.40
CA LYS A 105 -12.82 17.10 9.73
C LYS A 105 -11.56 17.83 10.17
N ASN A 106 -11.01 18.69 9.31
CA ASN A 106 -9.74 19.38 9.44
C ASN A 106 -8.61 18.50 10.00
N HIS A 107 -8.56 17.25 9.54
CA HIS A 107 -7.64 16.23 10.02
C HIS A 107 -7.41 15.19 8.93
N GLY A 108 -6.16 14.80 8.72
CA GLY A 108 -5.77 13.79 7.77
C GLY A 108 -4.42 13.16 8.07
N LEU A 109 -4.15 12.07 7.34
CA LEU A 109 -2.89 11.34 7.38
C LEU A 109 -2.26 11.34 5.99
N ALA A 110 -0.98 11.69 5.91
CA ALA A 110 -0.12 11.45 4.76
C ALA A 110 0.83 10.29 5.10
N ILE A 111 0.75 9.21 4.35
CA ILE A 111 1.46 7.96 4.63
C ILE A 111 2.56 7.80 3.56
N PRO A 112 3.85 7.93 3.91
CA PRO A 112 4.94 7.82 2.95
C PRO A 112 5.01 6.42 2.34
N ILE A 113 5.19 6.36 1.01
CA ILE A 113 5.50 5.14 0.28
C ILE A 113 7.02 5.06 0.16
N ARG A 114 7.62 4.06 0.83
CA ARG A 114 9.09 3.91 0.91
C ARG A 114 9.64 2.97 -0.14
N HIS A 115 8.91 1.89 -0.41
CA HIS A 115 9.29 0.89 -1.40
C HIS A 115 8.08 0.48 -2.21
N VAL A 116 8.32 0.12 -3.46
CA VAL A 116 7.34 -0.44 -4.39
C VAL A 116 7.95 -1.68 -5.05
N CYS A 117 7.15 -2.72 -5.17
CA CYS A 117 7.48 -3.92 -5.94
C CYS A 117 6.30 -4.24 -6.87
N GLN A 118 6.60 -4.58 -8.12
CA GLN A 118 5.62 -5.11 -9.06
C GLN A 118 5.71 -6.63 -9.08
N ILE A 119 4.57 -7.30 -8.91
CA ILE A 119 4.48 -8.76 -9.06
C ILE A 119 4.51 -9.06 -10.56
N ARG A 120 5.44 -9.95 -10.97
CA ARG A 120 5.64 -10.31 -12.39
C ARG A 120 4.39 -10.93 -13.02
N THR A 121 3.71 -11.81 -12.28
CA THR A 121 2.47 -12.46 -12.69
C THR A 121 1.37 -12.09 -11.70
N PRO A 122 0.59 -11.03 -11.95
CA PRO A 122 -0.47 -10.59 -11.05
C PRO A 122 -1.49 -11.68 -10.74
N LEU A 123 -1.97 -11.73 -9.50
CA LEU A 123 -2.98 -12.70 -9.08
C LEU A 123 -4.37 -12.15 -9.39
N SER A 124 -5.06 -12.77 -10.34
CA SER A 124 -6.38 -12.32 -10.79
C SER A 124 -7.43 -12.43 -9.68
N LEU A 125 -8.42 -11.53 -9.70
CA LEU A 125 -9.56 -11.58 -8.77
C LEU A 125 -10.31 -12.92 -8.84
N GLU A 126 -10.37 -13.53 -10.02
CA GLU A 126 -11.03 -14.82 -10.22
C GLU A 126 -10.29 -15.94 -9.46
N TYR A 127 -8.98 -16.05 -9.67
CA TYR A 127 -8.14 -17.00 -8.94
C TYR A 127 -8.22 -16.77 -7.42
N LEU A 128 -8.10 -15.51 -6.99
CA LEU A 128 -8.17 -15.16 -5.57
C LEU A 128 -9.52 -15.52 -4.93
N ARG A 129 -10.63 -15.40 -5.68
CA ARG A 129 -11.97 -15.80 -5.21
C ARG A 129 -12.10 -17.31 -5.06
N GLN A 130 -11.65 -18.05 -6.08
CA GLN A 130 -11.75 -19.52 -6.10
C GLN A 130 -10.88 -20.16 -5.01
N THR A 131 -9.66 -19.65 -4.81
CA THR A 131 -8.68 -20.28 -3.92
C THR A 131 -8.77 -19.76 -2.48
N TYR A 132 -9.05 -18.46 -2.28
CA TYR A 132 -8.92 -17.81 -0.96
C TYR A 132 -10.19 -17.11 -0.48
N GLN A 133 -11.32 -17.27 -1.18
CA GLN A 133 -12.58 -16.56 -0.88
C GLN A 133 -12.38 -15.04 -0.80
N PHE A 134 -11.45 -14.51 -1.60
CA PHE A 134 -11.05 -13.11 -1.55
C PHE A 134 -12.13 -12.19 -2.12
N THR A 135 -12.33 -11.04 -1.47
CA THR A 135 -13.12 -9.92 -2.00
C THR A 135 -12.28 -8.66 -1.94
N ALA A 136 -12.35 -7.85 -3.01
CA ALA A 136 -11.64 -6.58 -3.08
C ALA A 136 -12.06 -5.66 -1.93
N PRO A 137 -11.13 -5.11 -1.13
CA PRO A 137 -11.48 -4.29 0.02
C PRO A 137 -11.95 -2.89 -0.40
N GLN A 138 -12.97 -2.37 0.30
CA GLN A 138 -13.38 -0.96 0.18
C GLN A 138 -12.41 -0.02 0.90
N PHE A 139 -11.81 -0.47 2.02
CA PHE A 139 -10.87 0.31 2.82
C PHE A 139 -9.46 -0.31 2.78
N TYR A 140 -9.28 -1.44 3.46
CA TYR A 140 -8.20 -2.42 3.30
C TYR A 140 -8.65 -3.77 3.90
N LEU A 141 -7.97 -4.86 3.57
CA LEU A 141 -8.15 -6.17 4.17
C LEU A 141 -6.92 -6.52 5.02
N THR A 142 -7.09 -6.91 6.28
CA THR A 142 -5.95 -7.42 7.08
C THR A 142 -5.64 -8.87 6.71
N LEU A 143 -4.34 -9.20 6.65
CA LEU A 143 -3.84 -10.55 6.33
C LEU A 143 -3.46 -11.38 7.56
N LYS A 144 -3.56 -10.81 8.78
CA LYS A 144 -3.25 -11.49 10.06
C LYS A 144 -3.84 -12.90 10.16
N ASN A 145 -5.11 -13.06 9.81
CA ASN A 145 -5.83 -14.33 9.88
C ASN A 145 -6.01 -14.99 8.50
N ARG A 146 -5.18 -14.64 7.52
CA ARG A 146 -5.24 -15.16 6.14
C ARG A 146 -3.84 -15.60 5.71
N ILE A 147 -3.23 -16.47 6.52
CA ILE A 147 -1.82 -16.85 6.41
C ILE A 147 -1.50 -17.53 5.07
N ASP A 148 -2.40 -18.38 4.55
CA ASP A 148 -2.18 -19.01 3.24
C ASP A 148 -2.13 -17.98 2.11
N LEU A 149 -3.07 -17.03 2.10
CA LEU A 149 -3.06 -15.91 1.15
C LEU A 149 -1.82 -15.03 1.35
N LEU A 150 -1.43 -14.74 2.59
CA LEU A 150 -0.23 -13.96 2.88
C LEU A 150 1.03 -14.64 2.34
N ASN A 151 1.19 -15.95 2.55
CA ASN A 151 2.33 -16.72 2.07
C ASN A 151 2.40 -16.71 0.53
N GLU A 152 1.28 -16.90 -0.14
CA GLU A 152 1.18 -16.81 -1.60
C GLU A 152 1.61 -15.43 -2.10
N LEU A 153 1.12 -14.37 -1.46
CA LEU A 153 1.44 -12.99 -1.84
C LEU A 153 2.91 -12.62 -1.60
N LEU A 154 3.48 -13.07 -0.47
CA LEU A 154 4.91 -12.90 -0.17
C LEU A 154 5.78 -13.62 -1.21
N HIS A 155 5.41 -14.84 -1.57
CA HIS A 155 6.09 -15.61 -2.61
C HIS A 155 6.00 -14.91 -3.97
N ALA A 156 4.80 -14.52 -4.40
CA ALA A 156 4.58 -13.83 -5.67
C ALA A 156 5.34 -12.49 -5.78
N ALA A 157 5.49 -11.77 -4.66
CA ALA A 157 6.22 -10.51 -4.60
C ALA A 157 7.74 -10.67 -4.33
N ASN A 158 8.21 -11.90 -4.08
CA ASN A 158 9.56 -12.20 -3.62
C ASN A 158 9.97 -11.37 -2.38
N ILE A 159 9.08 -11.29 -1.39
CA ILE A 159 9.28 -10.56 -0.13
C ILE A 159 9.40 -11.56 1.01
N SER A 160 10.38 -11.34 1.90
CA SER A 160 10.49 -12.04 3.18
C SER A 160 10.17 -11.08 4.33
N ILE A 161 9.39 -11.54 5.31
CA ILE A 161 9.04 -10.79 6.53
C ILE A 161 9.40 -11.61 7.77
N ASN A 162 9.42 -10.97 8.94
CA ASN A 162 9.71 -11.67 10.18
C ASN A 162 8.49 -12.51 10.62
N LYS A 163 8.70 -13.83 10.75
CA LYS A 163 7.65 -14.81 11.09
C LYS A 163 7.52 -15.12 12.58
N LEU A 164 8.32 -14.50 13.45
CA LEU A 164 8.51 -14.89 14.87
C LEU A 164 7.30 -14.73 15.83
N MET A 165 6.06 -14.61 15.35
CA MET A 165 4.89 -14.42 16.23
C MET A 165 3.66 -15.21 15.75
N LEU A 166 3.80 -16.53 15.55
CA LEU A 166 2.69 -17.45 15.30
C LEU A 166 2.88 -18.77 16.09
N ASP A 167 3.38 -18.66 17.33
CA ASP A 167 3.36 -19.74 18.32
C ASP A 167 2.19 -19.54 19.29
#